data_AF-A0A484RX42-F1
#
_entry.id   AF-A0A484RX42-F1
#
_cell.length_a   1.000
_cell.length_b   1.000
_cell.length_c   1.000
_cell.angle_alpha   90.00
_cell.angle_beta   90.00
_cell.angle_gamma   90.00
#
_symmetry.space_group_name_H-M   'P 1'
#
loop_
_entity.id
_entity.type
_entity.pdbx_description
1 polymer ?
#
loop_
_entity_poly.entity_id
_entity_poly.type
_entity_poly.pdbx_seq_one_letter_code
_entity_poly.pdbx_strand_id
1 'polypeptide(L)'
;MLRDRWDVRFTTPTATAPATPPTTSPSYAHLKADYDGKDYFASAQYRFYGGSVLYSSAAGYRNYPGEVSFPLQAYAGRRFANGGRVAVGLQPVVLDEQYWGAQVLGSIGFVVGLEEVYAPGITYRHDGDGYRLAAGYYPTSTPDGKGISCDGAHYSTAFVQGDSYVPHGTSTSERNLVAATVDWDLLKHDDITMSAAVSGLYSRLQDESGT
;
A
#
# COMPACT_ATOMS: atom_id res chain seq x y z
N MET A 1 20.62 8.99 -5.78
CA MET A 1 20.02 10.30 -5.43
C MET A 1 19.06 10.08 -4.26
N LEU A 2 19.15 10.85 -3.17
CA LEU A 2 18.19 10.81 -2.07
C LEU A 2 17.15 11.89 -2.32
N ARG A 3 15.86 11.52 -2.42
CA ARG A 3 14.75 12.48 -2.57
C ARG A 3 13.86 12.37 -1.35
N ASP A 4 13.64 13.50 -0.70
CA ASP A 4 12.73 13.64 0.44
C ASP A 4 11.55 14.55 0.02
N ARG A 5 10.32 14.17 0.39
CA ARG A 5 9.11 14.93 0.08
C ARG A 5 8.18 14.94 1.30
N TRP A 6 7.72 16.14 1.62
CA TRP A 6 6.74 16.42 2.67
C TRP A 6 5.52 17.08 2.02
N ASP A 7 4.32 16.58 2.30
CA ASP A 7 3.05 17.13 1.82
C ASP A 7 2.14 17.34 3.03
N VAL A 8 1.64 18.56 3.23
CA VAL A 8 0.74 18.93 4.32
C VAL A 8 -0.50 19.56 3.72
N ARG A 9 -1.66 18.97 3.96
CA ARG A 9 -2.95 19.48 3.47
C ARG A 9 -3.80 20.00 4.62
N PHE A 10 -4.43 21.15 4.40
CA PHE A 10 -5.37 21.79 5.32
C PHE A 10 -6.79 21.66 4.75
N THR A 11 -7.76 21.30 5.59
CA THR A 11 -9.17 21.24 5.21
C THR A 11 -9.93 22.35 5.92
N THR A 12 -10.54 23.29 5.19
CA THR A 12 -11.48 24.28 5.74
C THR A 12 -12.90 23.73 5.76
N PRO A 13 -13.68 23.93 6.83
CA PRO A 13 -15.09 23.53 6.87
C PRO A 13 -15.93 24.39 5.91
N THR A 14 -16.91 23.77 5.27
CA THR A 14 -17.87 24.40 4.36
C THR A 14 -18.86 25.30 5.11
N ALA A 15 -19.33 26.36 4.43
CA ALA A 15 -19.99 27.55 4.98
C ALA A 15 -21.38 27.40 5.63
N THR A 16 -21.80 26.19 6.05
CA THR A 16 -23.15 25.94 6.59
C THR A 16 -23.21 25.39 8.03
N ALA A 17 -22.08 25.35 8.75
CA ALA A 17 -22.07 25.06 10.19
C ALA A 17 -21.79 26.33 11.02
N PRO A 18 -22.28 26.45 12.27
CA PRO A 18 -22.02 27.60 13.13
C PRO A 18 -20.52 27.85 13.25
N ALA A 19 -20.12 29.13 13.24
CA ALA A 19 -18.72 29.56 13.18
C ALA A 19 -17.90 29.10 14.40
N THR A 20 -17.39 27.88 14.36
CA THR A 20 -16.28 27.42 15.19
C THR A 20 -14.99 28.04 14.64
N PRO A 21 -14.05 28.52 15.48
CA PRO A 21 -12.81 29.12 14.99
C PRO A 21 -12.09 28.18 14.02
N PRO A 22 -11.46 28.67 12.95
CA PRO A 22 -10.71 27.83 12.03
C PRO A 22 -9.53 27.20 12.78
N THR A 23 -9.67 25.95 13.20
CA THR A 23 -8.57 25.16 13.73
C THR A 23 -7.78 24.62 12.54
N THR A 24 -6.62 25.24 12.28
CA THR A 24 -5.60 24.70 11.38
C THR A 24 -5.00 23.44 11.98
N SER A 25 -5.72 22.32 11.86
CA SER A 25 -5.23 21.00 12.28
C SER A 25 -4.69 20.27 11.04
N PRO A 26 -3.38 19.99 10.95
CA PRO A 26 -2.84 19.24 9.82
C PRO A 26 -3.45 17.85 9.81
N SER A 27 -4.25 17.57 8.79
CA SER A 27 -5.12 16.38 8.77
C SER A 27 -4.46 15.16 8.12
N TYR A 28 -3.36 15.40 7.41
CA TYR A 28 -2.53 14.43 6.73
C TYR A 28 -1.09 14.94 6.63
N ALA A 29 -0.14 14.07 6.92
CA ALA A 29 1.27 14.26 6.58
C ALA A 29 1.87 12.93 6.14
N HIS A 30 2.86 12.95 5.25
CA HIS A 30 3.71 11.81 5.01
C HIS A 30 5.18 12.20 5.00
N LEU A 31 6.02 11.24 5.41
CA LEU A 31 7.45 11.25 5.20
C LEU A 31 7.77 10.23 4.10
N LYS A 32 8.53 10.61 3.08
CA LYS A 32 8.99 9.68 2.05
C LYS A 32 10.47 9.88 1.76
N ALA A 33 11.25 8.80 1.85
CA ALA A 33 12.64 8.75 1.46
C ALA A 33 12.83 7.71 0.35
N ASP A 34 13.36 8.14 -0.78
CA ASP A 34 13.72 7.26 -1.90
C ASP A 34 15.24 7.31 -2.13
N TYR A 35 15.87 6.14 -2.24
CA TYR A 35 17.24 5.98 -2.70
C TYR A 35 17.25 5.21 -4.02
N ASP A 36 17.74 5.85 -5.07
CA ASP A 36 17.97 5.20 -6.35
C ASP A 36 19.45 5.32 -6.75
N GLY A 37 20.13 4.18 -6.77
CA GLY A 37 21.52 4.03 -7.19
C GLY A 37 21.65 2.99 -8.32
N LYS A 38 22.87 2.81 -8.82
CA LYS A 38 23.14 1.89 -9.94
C LYS A 38 22.76 0.43 -9.60
N ASP A 39 23.36 -0.08 -8.53
CA ASP A 39 23.21 -1.49 -8.15
C ASP A 39 22.20 -1.70 -7.02
N TYR A 40 21.83 -0.64 -6.29
CA TYR A 40 20.96 -0.72 -5.12
C TYR A 40 19.87 0.34 -5.17
N PHE A 41 18.71 0.01 -4.62
CA PHE A 41 17.59 0.92 -4.43
C PHE A 41 16.94 0.69 -3.08
N ALA A 42 16.28 1.70 -2.56
CA ALA A 42 15.46 1.59 -1.37
C ALA A 42 14.34 2.64 -1.39
N SER A 43 13.24 2.35 -0.71
CA SER A 43 12.19 3.31 -0.49
C SER A 43 11.53 3.09 0.85
N ALA A 44 11.27 4.18 1.56
CA ALA A 44 10.53 4.20 2.80
C ALA A 44 9.47 5.31 2.75
N GLN A 45 8.25 5.00 3.17
CA GLN A 45 7.19 5.97 3.35
C GLN A 45 6.40 5.69 4.62
N TYR A 46 6.14 6.74 5.39
CA TYR A 46 5.34 6.70 6.60
C TYR A 46 4.24 7.75 6.52
N ARG A 47 2.99 7.36 6.84
CA ARG A 47 1.82 8.23 6.76
C ARG A 47 1.31 8.55 8.18
N PHE A 48 0.91 9.80 8.37
CA PHE A 48 0.30 10.32 9.59
C PHE A 48 -1.06 10.91 9.24
N TYR A 49 -2.08 10.51 9.99
CA TYR A 49 -3.45 11.00 9.91
C TYR A 49 -3.92 11.44 11.29
N GLY A 50 -4.91 12.34 11.33
CA GLY A 50 -5.55 12.78 12.56
C GLY A 50 -5.96 14.25 12.50
N GLY A 51 -7.01 14.64 13.21
CA GLY A 51 -7.51 16.03 13.17
C GLY A 51 -8.33 16.38 11.91
N SER A 52 -8.84 15.38 11.18
CA SER A 52 -9.82 15.53 10.10
C SER A 52 -11.22 15.07 10.54
N VAL A 53 -12.24 15.35 9.72
CA VAL A 53 -13.61 14.82 9.94
C VAL A 53 -13.67 13.28 9.98
N LEU A 54 -12.77 12.59 9.27
CA LEU A 54 -12.68 11.13 9.24
C LEU A 54 -12.10 10.56 10.54
N TYR A 55 -11.26 11.32 11.23
CA TYR A 55 -10.65 10.96 12.52
C TYR A 55 -11.10 11.94 13.60
N SER A 56 -12.42 12.10 13.69
CA SER A 56 -13.06 13.03 14.63
C SER A 56 -13.29 12.41 16.00
N SER A 57 -13.55 13.23 17.01
CA SER A 57 -13.94 12.79 18.34
C SER A 57 -15.26 12.02 18.39
N ALA A 58 -16.15 12.24 17.42
CA ALA A 58 -17.35 11.42 17.27
C ALA A 58 -17.02 9.96 16.88
N ALA A 59 -15.89 9.74 16.23
CA ALA A 59 -15.36 8.42 15.89
C ALA A 59 -14.38 7.86 16.95
N GLY A 60 -14.28 8.50 18.14
CA GLY A 60 -13.44 8.04 19.25
C GLY A 60 -12.02 8.60 19.29
N TYR A 61 -11.65 9.49 18.36
CA TYR A 61 -10.31 10.09 18.27
C TYR A 61 -10.18 11.39 19.09
N ARG A 62 -8.97 11.74 19.50
CA ARG A 62 -8.65 12.96 20.28
C ARG A 62 -8.28 14.15 19.39
N ASN A 63 -8.47 14.04 18.07
CA ASN A 63 -8.32 15.11 17.08
C ASN A 63 -6.90 15.73 17.01
N TYR A 64 -5.84 14.94 17.23
CA TYR A 64 -4.46 15.41 17.03
C TYR A 64 -3.76 14.72 15.84
N PRO A 65 -2.85 15.39 15.12
CA PRO A 65 -2.11 14.80 14.00
C PRO A 65 -1.25 13.61 14.43
N GLY A 66 -1.28 12.50 13.69
CA GLY A 66 -0.51 11.29 13.99
C GLY A 66 -1.15 10.41 15.08
N GLU A 67 -2.43 10.63 15.36
CA GLU A 67 -3.24 9.72 16.16
C GLU A 67 -3.47 8.39 15.44
N VAL A 68 -3.57 8.43 14.11
CA VAL A 68 -3.45 7.26 13.23
C VAL A 68 -2.18 7.36 12.42
N SER A 69 -1.33 6.34 12.43
CA SER A 69 -0.09 6.38 11.67
C SER A 69 0.48 5.00 11.36
N PHE A 70 1.01 4.82 10.16
CA PHE A 70 1.51 3.52 9.71
C PHE A 70 2.61 3.65 8.65
N PRO A 71 3.53 2.67 8.58
CA PRO A 71 4.43 2.55 7.45
C PRO A 71 3.61 2.10 6.22
N LEU A 72 3.73 2.81 5.11
CA LEU A 72 3.15 2.34 3.85
C LEU A 72 4.11 1.37 3.17
N GLN A 73 5.38 1.76 3.06
CA GLN A 73 6.42 0.93 2.45
C GLN A 73 7.76 1.18 3.15
N ALA A 74 8.59 0.15 3.18
CA ALA A 74 9.95 0.18 3.70
C ALA A 74 10.69 -1.03 3.13
N TYR A 75 11.32 -0.86 1.97
CA TYR A 75 12.03 -1.94 1.28
C TYR A 75 13.36 -1.46 0.71
N ALA A 76 14.25 -2.43 0.52
CA ALA A 76 15.53 -2.23 -0.16
C ALA A 76 15.80 -3.41 -1.10
N GLY A 77 16.58 -3.16 -2.13
CA GLY A 77 16.82 -4.13 -3.16
C GLY A 77 18.09 -3.90 -3.95
N ARG A 78 18.39 -4.89 -4.79
CA ARG A 78 19.56 -4.93 -5.65
C ARG A 78 19.15 -5.14 -7.10
N ARG A 79 19.81 -4.43 -8.01
CA ARG A 79 19.73 -4.62 -9.46
C ARG A 79 20.88 -5.49 -9.92
N PHE A 80 20.60 -6.34 -10.89
CA PHE A 80 21.56 -7.23 -11.54
C PHE A 80 21.77 -6.77 -12.98
N ALA A 81 22.97 -7.00 -13.51
CA ALA A 81 23.34 -6.56 -14.85
C ALA A 81 22.49 -7.22 -15.96
N ASN A 82 21.88 -8.37 -15.67
CA ASN A 82 21.00 -9.09 -16.57
C ASN A 82 19.54 -8.56 -16.59
N GLY A 83 19.26 -7.36 -16.05
CA GLY A 83 17.89 -6.82 -15.98
C GLY A 83 17.06 -7.37 -14.81
N GLY A 84 17.59 -8.32 -14.03
CA GLY A 84 16.96 -8.80 -12.80
C GLY A 84 17.03 -7.78 -11.67
N ARG A 85 16.04 -7.82 -10.76
CA ARG A 85 15.98 -7.00 -9.54
C ARG A 85 15.36 -7.82 -8.42
N VAL A 86 15.94 -7.76 -7.23
CA VAL A 86 15.36 -8.36 -6.01
C VAL A 86 15.12 -7.26 -4.99
N ALA A 87 13.97 -7.30 -4.31
CA ALA A 87 13.68 -6.41 -3.18
C ALA A 87 13.12 -7.18 -1.99
N VAL A 88 13.48 -6.71 -0.79
CA VAL A 88 13.02 -7.26 0.49
C VAL A 88 12.50 -6.13 1.38
N GLY A 89 11.47 -6.44 2.17
CA GLY A 89 10.85 -5.51 3.11
C GLY A 89 9.36 -5.32 2.84
N LEU A 90 8.78 -4.28 3.44
CA LEU A 90 7.39 -3.88 3.24
C LEU A 90 7.27 -3.20 1.88
N GLN A 91 6.68 -3.90 0.91
CA GLN A 91 6.68 -3.50 -0.50
C GLN A 91 5.31 -3.80 -1.14
N PRO A 92 4.96 -3.13 -2.25
CA PRO A 92 3.71 -3.42 -2.94
C PRO A 92 3.70 -4.86 -3.45
N VAL A 93 2.57 -5.55 -3.26
CA VAL A 93 2.33 -6.89 -3.78
C VAL A 93 2.46 -6.86 -5.30
N VAL A 94 3.08 -7.90 -5.87
CA VAL A 94 3.32 -7.99 -7.30
C VAL A 94 2.00 -8.32 -8.00
N LEU A 95 1.35 -7.29 -8.54
CA LEU A 95 0.14 -7.41 -9.37
C LEU A 95 0.35 -6.60 -10.65
N ASP A 96 -0.35 -7.00 -11.71
CA ASP A 96 -0.20 -6.44 -13.06
C ASP A 96 -0.51 -4.93 -13.09
N GLU A 97 0.39 -4.16 -13.72
CA GLU A 97 0.33 -2.70 -13.92
C GLU A 97 -0.94 -2.27 -14.70
N GLN A 98 -1.54 -3.16 -15.50
CA GLN A 98 -2.74 -2.88 -16.30
C GLN A 98 -3.96 -2.47 -15.48
N TYR A 99 -4.05 -2.86 -14.20
CA TYR A 99 -5.15 -2.50 -13.31
C TYR A 99 -4.92 -1.21 -12.50
N TRP A 100 -3.76 -0.57 -12.63
CA TRP A 100 -3.35 0.61 -11.86
C TRP A 100 -3.55 1.88 -12.69
N GLY A 101 -4.54 2.69 -12.31
CA GLY A 101 -4.92 3.92 -13.00
C GLY A 101 -4.41 5.16 -12.28
N ALA A 102 -3.98 6.18 -13.02
CA ALA A 102 -3.49 7.46 -12.48
C ALA A 102 -4.57 8.36 -11.83
N GLN A 103 -5.72 7.80 -11.44
CA GLN A 103 -6.81 8.54 -10.81
C GLN A 103 -7.14 7.95 -9.45
N VAL A 104 -7.09 8.80 -8.41
CA VAL A 104 -7.36 8.50 -6.98
C VAL A 104 -8.68 7.77 -6.72
N LEU A 105 -9.62 7.76 -7.68
CA LEU A 105 -10.93 7.09 -7.60
C LEU A 105 -11.24 6.21 -8.82
N GLY A 106 -10.30 6.06 -9.77
CA GLY A 106 -10.62 5.64 -11.14
C GLY A 106 -9.98 4.35 -11.62
N SER A 107 -9.17 3.67 -10.81
CA SER A 107 -8.66 2.36 -11.20
C SER A 107 -9.66 1.26 -10.76
N ILE A 108 -9.88 0.25 -11.62
CA ILE A 108 -10.63 -0.94 -11.22
C ILE A 108 -9.95 -1.58 -10.00
N GLY A 109 -8.61 -1.52 -9.92
CA GLY A 109 -7.83 -1.93 -8.76
C GLY A 109 -8.25 -1.23 -7.47
N PHE A 110 -8.55 0.07 -7.46
CA PHE A 110 -9.05 0.78 -6.29
C PHE A 110 -10.46 0.32 -5.91
N VAL A 111 -11.33 0.14 -6.90
CA VAL A 111 -12.74 -0.25 -6.70
C VAL A 111 -12.87 -1.69 -6.19
N VAL A 112 -12.00 -2.60 -6.64
CA VAL A 112 -11.93 -3.99 -6.13
C VAL A 112 -10.91 -4.16 -5.00
N GLY A 113 -10.25 -3.07 -4.60
CA GLY A 113 -9.25 -2.99 -3.53
C GLY A 113 -7.95 -3.80 -3.74
N LEU A 114 -7.56 -4.02 -4.98
CA LEU A 114 -6.23 -4.50 -5.36
C LEU A 114 -5.18 -3.39 -5.44
N GLU A 115 -5.59 -2.11 -5.36
CA GLU A 115 -4.68 -0.96 -5.27
C GLU A 115 -4.17 -0.76 -3.83
N GLU A 116 -2.90 -0.35 -3.69
CA GLU A 116 -2.20 -0.12 -2.41
C GLU A 116 -2.10 -1.36 -1.48
N VAL A 117 -2.02 -2.58 -2.02
CA VAL A 117 -1.70 -3.77 -1.19
C VAL A 117 -0.19 -3.83 -0.94
N TYR A 118 0.24 -3.57 0.30
CA TYR A 118 1.64 -3.66 0.71
C TYR A 118 1.83 -4.82 1.67
N ALA A 119 2.90 -5.59 1.53
CA ALA A 119 3.18 -6.65 2.49
C ALA A 119 4.70 -6.83 2.67
N PRO A 120 5.13 -7.24 3.87
CA PRO A 120 6.51 -7.63 4.09
C PRO A 120 6.79 -8.90 3.30
N GLY A 121 7.81 -8.87 2.46
CA GLY A 121 8.11 -10.02 1.61
C GLY A 121 9.41 -9.89 0.84
N ILE A 122 9.62 -10.83 -0.07
CA ILE A 122 10.67 -10.82 -1.07
C ILE A 122 10.04 -10.80 -2.45
N THR A 123 10.59 -9.97 -3.35
CA THR A 123 10.17 -9.93 -4.74
C THR A 123 11.37 -10.11 -5.66
N TYR A 124 11.09 -10.70 -6.81
CA TYR A 124 11.98 -10.74 -7.96
C TYR A 124 11.25 -10.13 -9.15
N ARG A 125 11.93 -9.25 -9.88
CA ARG A 125 11.47 -8.70 -11.16
C ARG A 125 12.56 -8.87 -12.19
N HIS A 126 12.19 -9.12 -13.43
CA HIS A 126 13.14 -9.17 -14.53
C HIS A 126 12.52 -8.55 -15.77
N ASP A 127 13.20 -7.54 -16.28
CA ASP A 127 12.88 -6.86 -17.53
C ASP A 127 13.78 -7.45 -18.63
N GLY A 128 13.19 -8.31 -19.46
CA GLY A 128 13.84 -8.91 -20.62
C GLY A 128 13.50 -8.17 -21.91
N ASP A 129 14.05 -8.65 -23.03
CA ASP A 129 13.67 -8.13 -24.35
C ASP A 129 12.34 -8.77 -24.78
N GLY A 130 11.28 -7.95 -24.86
CA GLY A 130 9.93 -8.38 -25.24
C GLY A 130 9.13 -9.11 -24.16
N TYR A 131 9.64 -9.21 -22.93
CA TYR A 131 8.86 -9.75 -21.80
C TYR A 131 9.29 -9.13 -20.47
N ARG A 132 8.35 -9.09 -19.53
CA ARG A 132 8.60 -8.73 -18.13
C ARG A 132 8.01 -9.81 -17.24
N LEU A 133 8.72 -10.18 -16.20
CA LEU A 133 8.20 -11.08 -15.18
C LEU A 133 8.39 -10.46 -13.81
N ALA A 134 7.45 -10.76 -12.93
CA ALA A 134 7.56 -10.41 -11.54
C ALA A 134 6.98 -11.52 -10.68
N ALA A 135 7.61 -11.80 -9.55
CA ALA A 135 7.11 -12.75 -8.56
C ALA A 135 7.41 -12.23 -7.15
N GLY A 136 6.52 -12.54 -6.21
CA GLY A 136 6.67 -12.15 -4.82
C GLY A 136 6.13 -13.21 -3.86
N TYR A 137 6.79 -13.31 -2.71
CA TYR A 137 6.33 -14.10 -1.57
C TYR A 137 6.26 -13.22 -0.33
N TYR A 138 5.13 -13.28 0.35
CA TYR A 138 4.77 -12.44 1.48
C TYR A 138 4.25 -13.33 2.62
N PRO A 139 5.07 -13.60 3.66
CA PRO A 139 4.67 -14.50 4.75
C PRO A 139 3.48 -13.97 5.56
N THR A 140 3.31 -12.65 5.63
CA THR A 140 2.23 -12.00 6.39
C THR A 140 1.66 -10.84 5.59
N SER A 141 0.43 -10.43 5.92
CA SER A 141 -0.13 -9.15 5.48
C SER A 141 0.61 -7.95 6.06
N THR A 142 0.21 -6.75 5.61
CA THR A 142 0.66 -5.46 6.15
C THR A 142 0.67 -5.49 7.68
N PRO A 143 1.78 -5.12 8.35
CA PRO A 143 1.77 -4.94 9.79
C PRO A 143 0.81 -3.83 10.18
N ASP A 144 0.17 -3.99 11.34
CA ASP A 144 -0.71 -2.95 11.87
C ASP A 144 0.06 -1.64 12.17
N GLY A 145 -0.68 -0.56 12.11
CA GLY A 145 -0.22 0.77 12.47
C GLY A 145 -0.53 1.12 13.93
N LYS A 146 -0.47 2.42 14.21
CA LYS A 146 -1.04 3.03 15.40
C LYS A 146 -2.46 3.49 15.05
N GLY A 147 -3.45 3.04 15.80
CA GLY A 147 -4.86 3.43 15.68
C GLY A 147 -5.70 2.85 16.82
N ILE A 148 -7.02 3.03 16.76
CA ILE A 148 -7.94 2.58 17.81
C ILE A 148 -8.49 1.16 17.61
N SER A 149 -8.50 0.66 16.37
CA SER A 149 -8.98 -0.67 16.02
C SER A 149 -7.81 -1.61 15.75
N CYS A 150 -7.86 -2.80 16.32
CA CYS A 150 -6.92 -3.89 16.06
C CYS A 150 -6.82 -4.15 14.55
N ASP A 151 -5.60 -4.19 14.00
CA ASP A 151 -5.31 -4.55 12.61
C ASP A 151 -6.00 -3.67 11.56
N GLY A 152 -6.54 -2.52 11.97
CA GLY A 152 -7.29 -1.59 11.11
C GLY A 152 -6.57 -0.27 10.87
N ALA A 153 -5.38 -0.08 11.44
CA ALA A 153 -4.66 1.19 11.36
C ALA A 153 -3.79 1.30 10.09
N HIS A 154 -4.30 0.82 8.96
CA HIS A 154 -3.65 0.90 7.65
C HIS A 154 -4.71 0.76 6.53
N TYR A 155 -4.40 1.20 5.30
CA TYR A 155 -5.25 0.91 4.13
C TYR A 155 -4.85 -0.44 3.55
N SER A 156 -5.79 -1.39 3.50
CA SER A 156 -5.59 -2.71 2.90
C SER A 156 -6.95 -3.36 2.61
N THR A 157 -6.94 -4.32 1.70
CA THR A 157 -8.03 -5.29 1.51
C THR A 157 -7.79 -6.63 2.20
N ALA A 158 -6.64 -6.77 2.87
CA ALA A 158 -6.39 -7.93 3.71
C ALA A 158 -7.49 -8.05 4.78
N PHE A 159 -7.81 -9.28 5.14
CA PHE A 159 -8.71 -9.57 6.24
C PHE A 159 -8.11 -9.06 7.56
N VAL A 160 -8.89 -8.28 8.30
CA VAL A 160 -8.51 -7.71 9.59
C VAL A 160 -9.19 -8.46 10.73
N GLN A 161 -8.53 -8.49 11.88
CA GLN A 161 -9.12 -9.04 13.09
C GLN A 161 -10.10 -8.05 13.72
N GLY A 162 -11.23 -8.57 14.20
CA GLY A 162 -12.15 -7.79 15.01
C GLY A 162 -11.53 -7.48 16.38
N ASP A 163 -11.83 -6.29 16.91
CA ASP A 163 -11.47 -5.98 18.29
C ASP A 163 -12.11 -6.98 19.27
N SER A 164 -11.41 -7.28 20.37
CA SER A 164 -11.84 -8.27 21.37
C SER A 164 -13.19 -7.96 22.03
N TYR A 165 -13.63 -6.70 21.99
CA TYR A 165 -14.93 -6.27 22.51
C TYR A 165 -16.07 -6.38 21.48
N VAL A 166 -15.80 -6.74 20.23
CA VAL A 166 -16.79 -6.92 19.17
C VAL A 166 -17.34 -8.36 19.22
N PRO A 167 -18.62 -8.57 19.58
CA PRO A 167 -19.20 -9.90 19.59
C PRO A 167 -19.19 -10.51 18.19
N HIS A 168 -18.71 -11.75 18.06
CA HIS A 168 -18.57 -12.46 16.78
C HIS A 168 -17.67 -11.73 15.76
N GLY A 169 -16.70 -10.94 16.23
CA GLY A 169 -15.65 -10.38 15.38
C GLY A 169 -14.87 -11.47 14.64
N THR A 170 -14.42 -11.17 13.42
CA THR A 170 -13.58 -12.08 12.64
C THR A 170 -12.23 -12.25 13.32
N SER A 171 -11.77 -13.49 13.44
CA SER A 171 -10.43 -13.81 13.95
C SER A 171 -9.62 -14.44 12.82
N THR A 172 -9.46 -13.73 11.70
CA THR A 172 -8.82 -14.28 10.51
C THR A 172 -7.66 -13.39 10.08
N SER A 173 -6.53 -14.00 9.76
CA SER A 173 -5.38 -13.32 9.17
C SER A 173 -5.04 -13.95 7.81
N GLU A 174 -4.57 -13.13 6.87
CA GLU A 174 -4.05 -13.62 5.60
C GLU A 174 -2.54 -13.87 5.70
N ARG A 175 -2.10 -15.04 5.25
CA ARG A 175 -0.72 -15.54 5.40
C ARG A 175 -0.23 -16.15 4.10
N ASN A 176 1.10 -16.15 3.94
CA ASN A 176 1.78 -16.86 2.85
C ASN A 176 1.24 -16.50 1.46
N LEU A 177 1.11 -15.22 1.18
CA LEU A 177 0.69 -14.74 -0.13
C LEU A 177 1.83 -14.95 -1.14
N VAL A 178 1.48 -15.53 -2.28
CA VAL A 178 2.34 -15.72 -3.45
C VAL A 178 1.67 -15.02 -4.62
N ALA A 179 2.39 -14.14 -5.29
CA ALA A 179 1.89 -13.47 -6.48
C ALA A 179 2.91 -13.52 -7.60
N ALA A 180 2.45 -13.69 -8.82
CA ALA A 180 3.31 -13.70 -10.00
C ALA A 180 2.60 -13.09 -11.20
N THR A 181 3.35 -12.37 -12.02
CA THR A 181 2.91 -11.79 -13.28
C THR A 181 3.92 -12.06 -14.37
N VAL A 182 3.41 -12.22 -15.59
CA VAL A 182 4.22 -12.25 -16.79
C VAL A 182 3.53 -11.43 -17.86
N ASP A 183 4.28 -10.52 -18.46
CA ASP A 183 3.87 -9.62 -19.52
C ASP A 183 4.72 -9.90 -20.77
N TRP A 184 4.09 -9.91 -21.93
CA TRP A 184 4.75 -10.12 -23.22
C TRP A 184 4.39 -8.99 -24.19
N ASP A 185 5.40 -8.49 -24.89
CA ASP A 185 5.21 -7.62 -26.05
C ASP A 185 5.00 -8.53 -27.27
N LEU A 186 3.74 -8.74 -27.65
CA LEU A 186 3.36 -9.61 -28.76
C LEU A 186 3.66 -8.98 -30.13
N LEU A 187 3.52 -7.65 -30.23
CA LEU A 187 3.83 -6.90 -31.43
C LEU A 187 4.31 -5.50 -31.03
N LYS A 188 5.41 -5.05 -31.61
CA LYS A 188 5.94 -3.69 -31.40
C LYS A 188 6.34 -3.13 -32.76
N HIS A 189 5.47 -2.29 -33.32
CA HIS A 189 5.71 -1.53 -34.54
C HIS A 189 5.52 -0.03 -34.23
N ASP A 190 6.03 0.84 -35.10
CA ASP A 190 6.07 2.29 -34.85
C ASP A 190 4.70 2.90 -34.51
N ASP A 191 3.61 2.31 -35.02
CA ASP A 191 2.23 2.77 -34.79
C ASP A 191 1.37 1.82 -33.93
N ILE A 192 1.83 0.60 -33.64
CA ILE A 192 1.02 -0.45 -32.96
C ILE A 192 1.87 -1.21 -31.96
N THR A 193 1.46 -1.17 -30.69
CA THR A 193 1.95 -2.07 -29.65
C THR A 193 0.82 -2.99 -29.20
N MET A 194 1.07 -4.30 -29.22
CA MET A 194 0.18 -5.31 -28.69
C MET A 194 0.93 -6.03 -27.57
N SER A 195 0.31 -6.10 -26.40
CA SER A 195 0.84 -6.80 -25.24
C SER A 195 -0.19 -7.76 -24.66
N ALA A 196 0.28 -8.81 -23.99
CA ALA A 196 -0.55 -9.70 -23.19
C ALA A 196 0.07 -9.89 -21.82
N ALA A 197 -0.77 -9.95 -20.79
CA ALA A 197 -0.35 -10.13 -19.41
C ALA A 197 -1.14 -11.27 -18.76
N VAL A 198 -0.48 -12.03 -17.90
CA VAL A 198 -1.10 -13.04 -17.04
C VAL A 198 -0.62 -12.81 -15.62
N SER A 199 -1.56 -12.70 -14.68
CA SER A 199 -1.30 -12.55 -13.26
C SER A 199 -2.00 -13.64 -12.45
N GLY A 200 -1.33 -14.15 -11.42
CA GLY A 200 -1.90 -15.08 -10.45
C GLY A 200 -1.56 -14.66 -9.02
N LEU A 201 -2.53 -14.83 -8.11
CA LEU A 201 -2.37 -14.60 -6.69
C LEU A 201 -2.94 -15.79 -5.92
N TYR A 202 -2.20 -16.22 -4.89
CA TYR A 202 -2.59 -17.25 -3.95
C TYR A 202 -2.28 -16.78 -2.54
N SER A 203 -3.15 -17.05 -1.57
CA SER A 203 -2.91 -16.79 -0.16
C SER A 203 -3.61 -17.84 0.71
N ARG A 204 -3.20 -17.96 1.96
CA ARG A 204 -3.86 -18.79 2.97
C ARG A 204 -4.55 -17.90 3.99
N LEU A 205 -5.84 -18.13 4.20
CA LEU A 205 -6.56 -17.58 5.34
C LEU A 205 -6.35 -18.48 6.56
N GLN A 206 -5.94 -17.89 7.66
CA GLN A 206 -5.71 -18.58 8.93
C GLN A 206 -6.69 -18.05 9.98
N ASP A 207 -7.34 -18.96 10.69
CA ASP A 207 -8.14 -18.66 11.87
C ASP A 207 -7.21 -18.52 13.09
N GLU A 208 -7.36 -17.42 13.81
CA GLU A 208 -6.56 -17.01 14.97
C GLU A 208 -7.37 -17.14 16.28
N SER A 209 -8.59 -17.71 16.27
CA SER A 209 -9.46 -17.80 17.45
C SER A 209 -8.97 -18.79 18.54
N GLY A 210 -7.83 -19.46 18.32
CA GLY A 210 -7.30 -20.52 19.19
C GLY A 210 -5.82 -20.40 19.55
N THR A 211 -5.18 -19.24 19.29
CA THR A 211 -3.79 -18.91 19.65
C THR A 211 -3.72 -17.94 20.83
#